data_AF-A0A7W7QRY8-F1
#
_entry.id   AF-A0A7W7QRY8-F1
#
_cell.length_a   1.000
_cell.length_b   1.000
_cell.length_c   1.000
_cell.angle_alpha   90.00
_cell.angle_beta   90.00
_cell.angle_gamma   90.00
#
_symmetry.space_group_name_H-M   'P 1'
#
loop_
_entity.id
_entity.type
_entity.pdbx_description
1 polymer ?
#
loop_
_entity_poly.entity_id
_entity_poly.type
_entity_poly.pdbx_seq_one_letter_code
_entity_poly.pdbx_strand_id
1 'polypeptide(L)'
;MSGYEDYTKVNFGEMERVQENLLKVVTAMDTATDELMTKLAAELGPAWQGGASALFEEHRKIWDAAEQEMGRQLNEAAQALGTANANYRAAEARNKAIWSNR
;
A
#
# COMPACT_ATOMS: atom_id res chain seq x y z
N MET A 1 11.69 25.31 -20.13
CA MET A 1 11.70 23.91 -19.64
C MET A 1 10.65 23.63 -18.53
N SER A 2 9.69 24.52 -18.25
CA SER A 2 8.76 24.39 -17.11
C SER A 2 7.84 23.16 -17.12
N GLY A 3 7.44 22.65 -18.29
CA GLY A 3 6.42 21.59 -18.36
C GLY A 3 6.86 20.19 -17.93
N TYR A 4 8.16 19.89 -17.97
CA TYR A 4 8.68 18.56 -17.59
C TYR A 4 8.78 18.39 -16.06
N GLU A 5 9.10 19.47 -15.34
CA GLU A 5 9.15 19.50 -13.87
C GLU A 5 7.76 19.29 -13.28
N ASP A 6 6.75 20.03 -13.79
CA ASP A 6 5.36 19.89 -13.34
C ASP A 6 4.82 18.48 -13.61
N TYR A 7 5.09 17.91 -14.79
CA TYR A 7 4.65 16.55 -15.12
C TYR A 7 5.27 15.49 -14.19
N THR A 8 6.58 15.61 -13.91
CA THR A 8 7.28 14.67 -13.02
C THR A 8 6.76 14.76 -11.58
N LYS A 9 6.57 15.97 -11.07
CA LYS A 9 6.02 16.20 -9.73
C LYS A 9 4.59 15.69 -9.59
N VAL A 10 3.74 15.94 -10.59
CA VAL A 10 2.35 15.42 -10.64
C VAL A 10 2.37 13.89 -10.62
N ASN A 11 3.24 13.24 -11.39
CA ASN A 11 3.33 11.78 -11.40
C ASN A 11 3.72 11.20 -10.04
N PHE A 12 4.68 11.80 -9.33
CA PHE A 12 5.05 11.33 -7.98
C PHE A 12 3.90 11.49 -6.98
N GLY A 13 3.19 12.62 -7.00
CA GLY A 13 2.02 12.83 -6.13
C GLY A 13 0.88 11.84 -6.42
N GLU A 14 0.64 11.51 -7.69
CA GLU A 14 -0.33 10.47 -8.04
C GLU A 14 0.08 9.07 -7.59
N MET A 15 1.38 8.74 -7.66
CA MET A 15 1.90 7.46 -7.16
C MET A 15 1.75 7.32 -5.64
N GLU A 16 2.07 8.37 -4.88
CA GLU A 16 1.86 8.42 -3.42
C GLU A 16 0.37 8.19 -3.08
N ARG A 17 -0.53 8.88 -3.79
CA ARG A 17 -1.98 8.74 -3.61
C ARG A 17 -2.48 7.33 -3.92
N VAL A 18 -1.98 6.71 -5.00
CA VAL A 18 -2.34 5.32 -5.35
C VAL A 18 -1.88 4.36 -4.26
N GLN A 19 -0.68 4.53 -3.73
CA GLN A 19 -0.15 3.71 -2.65
C GLN A 19 -1.01 3.81 -1.38
N GLU A 20 -1.37 5.02 -0.95
CA GLU A 20 -2.26 5.23 0.20
C GLU A 20 -3.62 4.54 0.01
N ASN A 21 -4.18 4.62 -1.20
CA ASN A 21 -5.46 3.98 -1.50
C ASN A 21 -5.35 2.46 -1.49
N LEU A 22 -4.27 1.90 -2.03
CA LEU A 22 -4.01 0.45 -1.98
C LEU A 22 -3.88 -0.01 -0.53
N LEU A 23 -3.14 0.71 0.31
CA LEU A 23 -3.01 0.38 1.73
C LEU A 23 -4.39 0.35 2.42
N LYS A 24 -5.25 1.34 2.15
CA LYS A 24 -6.62 1.36 2.69
C LYS A 24 -7.43 0.14 2.25
N VAL A 25 -7.31 -0.27 0.98
CA VAL A 25 -8.00 -1.47 0.46
C VAL A 25 -7.51 -2.73 1.16
N VAL A 26 -6.19 -2.89 1.33
CA VAL A 26 -5.60 -4.04 2.02
C VAL A 26 -6.09 -4.11 3.47
N THR A 27 -6.03 -3.01 4.22
CA THR A 27 -6.52 -2.96 5.61
C THR A 27 -8.03 -3.20 5.72
N ALA A 28 -8.81 -2.75 4.73
CA ALA A 28 -10.24 -3.01 4.70
C ALA A 28 -10.56 -4.50 4.46
N MET A 29 -9.74 -5.19 3.66
CA MET A 29 -9.88 -6.63 3.43
C MET A 29 -9.59 -7.45 4.70
N ASP A 30 -8.53 -7.09 5.42
CA ASP A 30 -8.14 -7.68 6.70
C ASP A 30 -9.28 -7.55 7.72
N THR A 31 -9.76 -6.31 7.91
CA THR A 31 -10.86 -6.00 8.83
C THR A 31 -12.14 -6.78 8.48
N ALA A 32 -12.50 -6.84 7.20
CA ALA A 32 -13.70 -7.53 6.75
C ALA A 32 -13.64 -9.05 7.03
N THR A 33 -12.45 -9.64 6.86
CA THR A 33 -12.20 -11.05 7.13
C THR A 33 -12.31 -11.38 8.62
N ASP A 34 -11.70 -10.56 9.47
CA ASP A 34 -11.75 -10.73 10.93
C ASP A 34 -13.15 -10.50 11.49
N GLU A 35 -13.88 -9.51 10.95
CA GLU A 35 -15.28 -9.29 11.29
C GLU A 35 -16.15 -10.49 10.91
N LEU A 36 -15.93 -11.08 9.73
CA LEU A 36 -16.67 -12.26 9.28
C LEU A 36 -16.44 -13.43 10.24
N MET A 37 -15.21 -13.64 10.69
CA MET A 37 -14.88 -14.67 11.70
C MET A 37 -15.57 -14.44 13.03
N THR A 38 -15.53 -13.20 13.50
CA THR A 38 -16.15 -12.80 14.76
C THR A 38 -17.66 -13.04 14.71
N LYS A 39 -18.32 -12.65 13.60
CA LYS A 39 -19.76 -12.85 13.38
C LYS A 39 -20.10 -14.33 13.28
N LEU A 40 -19.34 -15.14 12.54
CA LEU A 40 -19.57 -16.58 12.44
C LEU A 40 -19.47 -17.27 13.80
N ALA A 41 -18.44 -16.95 14.59
CA ALA A 41 -18.29 -17.48 15.94
C ALA A 41 -19.43 -17.06 16.87
N ALA A 42 -19.92 -15.82 16.77
CA ALA A 42 -21.02 -15.31 17.58
C ALA A 42 -22.38 -15.93 17.22
N GLU A 43 -22.71 -16.00 15.92
CA GLU A 43 -24.00 -16.49 15.42
C GLU A 43 -24.14 -18.01 15.57
N LEU A 44 -23.08 -18.75 15.23
CA LEU A 44 -23.13 -20.21 15.22
C LEU A 44 -22.66 -20.81 16.54
N GLY A 45 -21.84 -20.10 17.33
CA GLY A 45 -21.43 -20.53 18.67
C GLY A 45 -20.86 -21.96 18.67
N PRO A 46 -21.44 -22.90 19.45
CA PRO A 46 -21.02 -24.30 19.43
C PRO A 46 -21.29 -25.03 18.10
N ALA A 47 -22.07 -24.49 17.17
CA ALA A 47 -22.20 -25.08 15.83
C ALA A 47 -21.01 -24.70 14.92
N TRP A 48 -20.23 -23.67 15.28
CA TRP A 48 -19.03 -23.25 14.57
C TRP A 48 -17.82 -24.11 14.93
N GLN A 49 -17.89 -25.40 14.62
CA GLN A 49 -16.79 -26.34 14.83
C GLN A 49 -16.71 -27.37 13.70
N GLY A 50 -15.55 -28.01 13.56
CA GLY A 50 -15.31 -29.05 12.58
C GLY A 50 -14.80 -28.51 11.24
N GLY A 51 -15.16 -29.18 10.15
CA GLY A 51 -14.54 -28.93 8.83
C GLY A 51 -14.72 -27.51 8.29
N ALA A 52 -15.88 -26.87 8.54
CA ALA A 52 -16.15 -25.52 8.04
C ALA A 52 -15.29 -24.45 8.72
N SER A 53 -15.15 -24.51 10.05
CA SER A 53 -14.30 -23.55 10.78
C SER A 53 -12.81 -23.76 10.47
N ALA A 54 -12.39 -25.03 10.31
CA ALA A 54 -11.01 -25.36 9.92
C ALA A 54 -10.67 -24.85 8.51
N LEU A 55 -11.56 -25.07 7.53
CA LEU A 55 -11.39 -24.59 6.16
C LEU A 55 -11.32 -23.06 6.11
N PHE A 56 -12.21 -22.38 6.85
CA PHE A 56 -12.19 -20.93 6.89
C PHE A 56 -10.90 -20.39 7.51
N GLU A 57 -10.45 -20.95 8.63
CA GLU A 57 -9.20 -20.55 9.28
C GLU A 57 -7.97 -20.80 8.40
N GLU A 58 -7.98 -21.85 7.58
CA GLU A 58 -6.95 -22.09 6.57
C GLU A 58 -6.93 -20.96 5.54
N HIS A 59 -8.08 -20.60 4.97
CA HIS A 59 -8.18 -19.50 4.02
C HIS A 59 -7.83 -18.15 4.62
N ARG A 60 -8.22 -17.90 5.88
CA ARG A 60 -7.85 -16.69 6.63
C ARG A 60 -6.34 -16.51 6.64
N LYS A 61 -5.58 -17.54 7.00
CA LYS A 61 -4.11 -17.47 7.00
C LYS A 61 -3.51 -17.15 5.62
N ILE A 62 -4.14 -17.60 4.54
CA ILE A 62 -3.69 -17.29 3.17
C ILE A 62 -3.91 -15.80 2.88
N TRP A 63 -5.07 -15.26 3.27
CA TRP A 63 -5.38 -13.84 3.13
C TRP A 63 -4.46 -12.98 3.99
N ASP A 64 -4.30 -13.30 5.27
CA ASP A 64 -3.39 -12.62 6.20
C ASP A 64 -1.95 -12.56 5.61
N ALA A 65 -1.48 -13.67 5.05
CA ALA A 65 -0.15 -13.75 4.44
C ALA A 65 -0.03 -12.86 3.18
N ALA A 66 -1.06 -12.84 2.34
CA ALA A 66 -1.11 -12.01 1.15
C ALA A 66 -1.18 -10.51 1.50
N GLU A 67 -1.96 -10.14 2.52
CA GLU A 67 -2.08 -8.78 3.01
C GLU A 67 -0.77 -8.26 3.59
N GLN A 68 -0.07 -9.08 4.38
CA GLN A 68 1.26 -8.75 4.88
C GLN A 68 2.26 -8.56 3.74
N GLU A 69 2.21 -9.40 2.70
CA GLU A 69 3.08 -9.24 1.53
C GLU A 69 2.77 -7.96 0.76
N MET A 70 1.49 -7.66 0.52
CA MET A 70 1.08 -6.40 -0.11
C MET A 70 1.55 -5.19 0.71
N GLY A 71 1.39 -5.23 2.04
CA GLY A 71 1.87 -4.19 2.94
C GLY A 71 3.37 -3.97 2.86
N ARG A 72 4.17 -5.04 2.78
CA ARG A 72 5.62 -4.95 2.57
C ARG A 72 5.97 -4.29 1.24
N GLN A 73 5.39 -4.76 0.14
CA GLN A 73 5.65 -4.23 -1.19
C GLN A 73 5.26 -2.76 -1.33
N LEU A 74 4.13 -2.36 -0.74
CA LEU A 74 3.70 -0.96 -0.71
C LEU A 74 4.68 -0.07 0.06
N ASN A 75 5.21 -0.55 1.19
CA ASN A 75 6.22 0.18 1.96
C ASN A 75 7.55 0.31 1.20
N GLU A 76 7.99 -0.75 0.52
CA GLU A 76 9.19 -0.71 -0.34
C GLU A 76 9.02 0.28 -1.49
N ALA A 77 7.86 0.27 -2.14
CA ALA A 77 7.52 1.23 -3.20
C ALA A 77 7.56 2.67 -2.66
N ALA A 78 7.03 2.92 -1.46
CA ALA A 78 7.07 4.22 -0.80
C ALA A 78 8.50 4.76 -0.64
N GLN A 79 9.40 3.90 -0.15
CA GLN A 79 10.79 4.26 0.08
C GLN A 79 11.52 4.54 -1.24
N ALA A 80 11.27 3.72 -2.27
CA ALA A 80 11.83 3.92 -3.60
C ALA A 80 11.34 5.25 -4.21
N LEU A 81 10.05 5.57 -4.09
CA LEU A 81 9.48 6.83 -4.56
C LEU A 81 10.08 8.03 -3.82
N GLY A 82 10.20 7.95 -2.49
CA GLY A 82 10.83 9.01 -1.69
C GLY A 82 12.28 9.27 -2.10
N THR A 83 13.05 8.20 -2.33
CA THR A 83 14.44 8.29 -2.82
C THR A 83 14.51 8.90 -4.21
N ALA A 84 13.64 8.47 -5.12
CA ALA A 84 13.56 9.02 -6.47
C ALA A 84 13.24 10.52 -6.44
N ASN A 85 12.22 10.93 -5.67
CA ASN A 85 11.83 12.33 -5.52
C ASN A 85 12.99 13.18 -4.98
N ALA A 86 13.68 12.72 -3.93
CA ALA A 86 14.85 13.41 -3.37
C ALA A 86 15.97 13.59 -4.41
N ASN A 87 16.29 12.54 -5.16
CA ASN A 87 17.30 12.58 -6.23
C ASN A 87 16.91 13.56 -7.35
N TYR A 88 15.65 13.56 -7.77
CA TYR A 88 15.14 14.50 -8.77
C TYR A 88 15.25 15.95 -8.30
N ARG A 89 14.83 16.26 -7.07
CA ARG A 89 14.93 17.62 -6.52
C ARG A 89 16.38 18.09 -6.41
N ALA A 90 17.31 17.20 -6.05
CA ALA A 90 18.74 17.50 -6.01
C ALA A 90 19.31 17.78 -7.41
N ALA A 91 18.91 16.99 -8.42
CA ALA A 91 19.32 17.19 -9.80
C ALA A 91 18.78 18.52 -10.37
N GLU A 92 17.53 18.85 -10.09
CA GLU A 92 16.95 20.15 -10.45
C GLU A 92 17.70 21.32 -9.81
N ALA A 93 17.97 21.26 -8.50
CA ALA A 93 18.68 22.32 -7.81
C ALA A 93 20.07 22.54 -8.40
N ARG A 94 20.79 21.46 -8.72
CA ARG A 94 22.09 21.51 -9.41
C ARG A 94 21.98 22.13 -10.81
N ASN A 95 21.00 21.71 -11.60
CA ASN A 95 20.80 22.26 -12.94
C ASN A 95 20.46 23.75 -12.86
N LYS A 96 19.50 24.14 -12.02
CA LYS A 96 19.13 25.54 -11.78
C LYS A 96 20.34 26.39 -11.36
N ALA A 97 21.21 25.87 -10.49
CA ALA A 97 22.45 26.54 -10.10
C ALA A 97 23.43 26.73 -11.28
N ILE A 98 23.58 25.74 -12.17
CA ILE A 98 24.45 25.84 -13.37
C ILE A 98 23.93 26.90 -14.34
N TRP A 99 22.61 26.97 -14.56
CA TRP A 99 22.00 27.91 -15.50
C TRP A 99 21.84 29.32 -14.92
N SER A 100 21.76 29.46 -13.59
CA SER A 100 21.70 30.77 -12.91
C SER A 100 23.07 31.46 -12.80
N ASN A 101 24.18 30.73 -13.02
CA ASN A 101 25.54 31.26 -12.94
C ASN A 101 26.13 31.55 -14.35
N ARG A 102 25.28 31.64 -15.37
CA ARG A 102 25.60 32.18 -16.71
C ARG A 102 24.79 33.46 -16.93
#